data_AF-A0AAD2EEW5-F1
#
_entry.id   AF-A0AAD2EEW5-F1
#
_cell.length_a   1.000
_cell.length_b   1.000
_cell.length_c   1.000
_cell.angle_alpha   90.00
_cell.angle_beta   90.00
_cell.angle_gamma   90.00
#
_symmetry.space_group_name_H-M   'P 1'
#
loop_
_entity.id
_entity.type
_entity.pdbx_description
1 polymer ?
#
loop_
_entity_poly.entity_id
_entity_poly.type
_entity_poly.pdbx_seq_one_letter_code
_entity_poly.pdbx_strand_id
1 'polypeptide(L)' 'MAQLMRGMKGKAIVSLNDHPDIRRCFAGFEMEAVDINYTVGGGQGVARREVIIYSWDRAAEPAGLF' A
#
# COMPACT_ATOMS: atom_id res chain seq x y z
N MET A 1 -8.70 -10.12 -1.38
CA MET A 1 -7.40 -9.72 -0.80
C MET A 1 -7.54 -9.13 0.60
N ALA A 2 -8.24 -7.99 0.77
CA ALA A 2 -8.40 -7.34 2.08
C ALA A 2 -8.86 -8.28 3.21
N GLN A 3 -9.86 -9.14 2.96
CA GLN A 3 -10.32 -10.12 3.95
C GLN A 3 -9.23 -11.11 4.39
N LEU A 4 -8.38 -11.56 3.46
CA LEU A 4 -7.27 -12.47 3.76
C LEU A 4 -6.22 -11.76 4.61
N MET A 5 -5.89 -10.51 4.30
CA MET A 5 -4.97 -9.71 5.11
C MET A 5 -5.51 -9.43 6.52
N ARG A 6 -6.83 -9.31 6.73
CA ARG A 6 -7.40 -9.15 8.08
C ARG A 6 -7.25 -10.40 8.96
N GLY A 7 -7.30 -11.58 8.34
CA GLY A 7 -7.27 -12.86 9.06
C GLY A 7 -5.90 -13.51 9.16
N MET A 8 -4.86 -12.92 8.54
CA MET A 8 -3.54 -13.53 8.53
C MET A 8 -2.82 -13.34 9.87
N LYS A 9 -2.05 -14.35 10.27
CA LYS A 9 -1.24 -14.31 11.51
C LYS A 9 0.06 -13.51 11.37
N GLY A 10 0.53 -13.33 10.13
CA GLY A 10 1.75 -12.58 9.83
C GLY A 10 1.48 -11.12 9.49
N LYS A 11 2.54 -10.37 9.18
CA LYS A 11 2.45 -9.02 8.65
C LYS A 11 2.48 -9.04 7.12
N ALA A 12 1.63 -8.25 6.48
CA ALA A 12 1.61 -8.07 5.04
C ALA A 12 1.63 -6.59 4.65
N ILE A 13 2.33 -6.32 3.56
CA ILE A 13 2.32 -5.06 2.84
C ILE A 13 1.82 -5.36 1.43
N VAL A 14 0.91 -4.52 0.91
CA VAL A 14 0.51 -4.56 -0.50
C VAL A 14 0.56 -3.14 -1.07
N SER A 15 1.14 -2.98 -2.26
CA SER A 15 1.05 -1.74 -3.03
C SER A 15 0.07 -1.92 -4.19
N LEU A 16 -0.79 -0.93 -4.41
CA LEU A 16 -1.78 -0.88 -5.49
C LEU A 16 -1.90 0.55 -6.03
N ASN A 17 -2.43 0.70 -7.24
CA ASN A 17 -2.78 2.02 -7.76
C ASN A 17 -3.75 2.74 -6.82
N ASP A 18 -3.52 4.03 -6.59
CA ASP A 18 -4.37 4.84 -5.72
C ASP A 18 -5.71 5.15 -6.39
N HIS A 19 -6.72 4.32 -6.10
CA HIS A 19 -8.07 4.42 -6.64
C HIS A 19 -9.12 4.38 -5.51
N PRO A 20 -10.24 5.13 -5.60
CA PRO A 20 -11.27 5.17 -4.56
C PRO A 20 -11.78 3.79 -4.14
N ASP A 21 -11.96 2.86 -5.09
CA ASP A 21 -12.39 1.50 -4.79
C ASP A 21 -11.36 0.69 -4.00
N ILE A 22 -10.06 0.92 -4.23
CA ILE A 22 -9.00 0.28 -3.44
C ILE A 22 -9.08 0.79 -2.00
N ARG A 23 -9.17 2.10 -1.81
CA ARG A 23 -9.32 2.70 -0.47
C ARG A 23 -10.56 2.17 0.26
N ARG A 24 -11.68 2.00 -0.45
CA ARG A 24 -12.90 1.41 0.11
C ARG A 24 -12.71 -0.06 0.49
N CYS A 25 -12.11 -0.87 -0.38
CA CYS A 25 -11.87 -2.29 -0.10
C CYS A 25 -10.97 -2.51 1.12
N PHE A 26 -9.97 -1.66 1.31
CA PHE A 26 -9.00 -1.71 2.40
C PHE A 26 -9.32 -0.72 3.53
N ALA A 27 -10.57 -0.25 3.63
CA ALA A 27 -10.99 0.57 4.76
C ALA A 27 -10.68 -0.14 6.09
N GLY A 28 -10.11 0.63 7.02
CA GLY A 28 -9.66 0.16 8.34
C GLY A 28 -8.23 -0.37 8.39
N PHE A 29 -7.50 -0.41 7.26
CA PHE A 29 -6.07 -0.66 7.25
C PHE A 29 -5.28 0.65 7.28
N GLU A 30 -4.06 0.60 7.78
CA GLU A 30 -3.09 1.69 7.69
C GLU A 30 -2.64 1.85 6.23
N MET A 31 -2.66 3.09 5.72
CA MET A 31 -2.42 3.38 4.31
C MET A 31 -1.55 4.64 4.11
N GLU A 32 -0.58 4.55 3.22
CA GLU A 32 0.28 5.66 2.80
C GLU A 32 0.22 5.82 1.27
N ALA A 33 0.06 7.04 0.78
CA ALA A 33 -0.02 7.30 -0.66
C ALA A 33 1.28 7.90 -1.18
N VAL A 34 1.91 7.24 -2.15
CA VAL A 34 3.24 7.55 -2.66
C VAL A 34 3.16 7.90 -4.14
N ASP A 35 3.79 9.00 -4.51
CA ASP A 35 3.94 9.39 -5.91
C ASP A 35 5.05 8.59 -6.58
N ILE A 36 4.78 8.12 -7.80
CA ILE A 36 5.69 7.27 -8.56
C ILE A 36 5.70 7.70 -10.02
N ASN A 37 6.77 7.35 -10.73
CA ASN A 37 6.91 7.59 -12.16
C ASN A 37 6.98 6.26 -12.90
N TYR A 38 5.92 5.89 -13.62
CA TYR A 38 5.90 4.69 -14.46
C TYR A 38 6.49 4.99 -15.83
N THR A 39 7.48 4.22 -16.26
CA THR A 39 7.97 4.24 -17.65
C THR A 39 7.42 3.02 -18.39
N VAL A 40 6.89 3.23 -19.60
CA VAL A 40 6.48 2.13 -20.50
C VAL A 40 7.42 2.13 -21.69
N GLY A 41 8.15 1.04 -21.90
CA GLY A 41 8.98 0.83 -23.09
C GLY A 41 10.13 1.84 -23.30
N GLY A 42 10.63 2.48 -22.25
CA GLY A 42 11.70 3.49 -22.34
C GLY A 42 11.24 4.90 -22.75
N GLY A 43 9.92 5.13 -22.85
CA GLY A 43 9.35 6.46 -23.06
C GLY A 43 9.39 7.36 -21.82
N GLN A 44 8.94 8.62 -21.98
CA GLN A 44 8.84 9.58 -20.87
C GLN A 44 7.96 9.00 -19.75
N GLY A 45 8.47 9.06 -18.52
CA GLY A 45 7.75 8.57 -17.34
C GLY A 45 6.44 9.31 -17.15
N VAL A 46 5.39 8.57 -16.79
CA VAL A 46 4.08 9.13 -16.48
C VAL A 46 3.91 9.15 -14.97
N ALA A 47 3.62 10.33 -14.43
CA ALA A 47 3.29 10.50 -13.02
C ALA A 47 2.04 9.69 -12.67
N ARG A 48 2.17 8.89 -11.61
CA ARG A 48 1.14 8.03 -11.06
C ARG A 48 1.24 8.05 -9.54
N ARG A 49 0.21 7.51 -8.90
CA ARG A 49 0.15 7.41 -7.45
C ARG A 49 -0.22 6.00 -7.05
N GLU A 50 0.52 5.46 -6.10
CA GLU A 50 0.21 4.19 -5.45
C GLU A 50 -0.22 4.44 -4.00
N VAL A 51 -0.94 3.46 -3.46
CA VAL A 51 -1.25 3.35 -2.04
C VAL A 51 -0.60 2.09 -1.50
N ILE A 52 0.24 2.26 -0.48
CA ILE A 52 0.84 1.18 0.29
C ILE A 52 -0.07 0.91 1.48
N ILE A 53 -0.52 -0.34 1.61
CA ILE A 53 -1.46 -0.79 2.65
C ILE A 53 -0.73 -1.77 3.57
N TYR A 54 -0.83 -1.54 4.89
CA TYR A 54 -0.18 -2.35 5.92
C TYR A 54 -1.22 -3.08 6.76
N SER A 55 -0.97 -4.35 7.07
CA SER A 55 -1.85 -5.17 7.92
C SER A 55 -1.70 -4.91 9.43
N TRP A 56 -0.87 -3.95 9.83
CA TRP A 56 -0.60 -3.60 11.22
C TRP A 56 -0.41 -2.08 11.38
N ASP A 57 -0.54 -1.61 12.61
CA ASP A 57 -0.27 -0.22 12.99
C ASP A 57 1.25 0.01 13.05
N ARG A 58 1.76 0.80 12.10
CA ARG A 58 3.19 1.12 11.99
C ARG A 58 3.69 2.06 13.08
N ALA A 59 2.81 2.88 13.67
CA ALA A 59 3.18 3.79 14.74
C ALA A 59 3.29 3.04 16.08
N ALA A 60 2.42 2.05 16.30
CA ALA A 60 2.50 1.17 17.47
C ALA A 60 3.68 0.20 17.39
N GLU A 61 4.10 -0.19 16.18
CA GLU A 61 5.21 -1.11 15.94
C GLU A 61 6.25 -0.48 15.01
N PRO A 62 7.02 0.52 15.49
CA PRO A 62 8.02 1.19 14.68
C PRO A 62 9.07 0.21 14.21
N ALA A 63 9.62 0.46 13.01
CA ALA A 63 10.72 -0.35 12.49
C ALA A 63 11.90 -0.27 13.47
N GLY A 64 12.25 -1.41 14.07
CA GLY A 64 13.47 -1.54 14.84
C GLY A 64 14.66 -1.45 13.89
N LEU A 65 15.31 -0.29 13.85
CA LEU A 65 16.73 -0.25 13.51
C LEU A 65 17.45 -0.91 14.67
N PHE A 66 18.22 -1.95 14.37
CA PHE A 66 18.95 -2.80 15.31
C PHE A 66 19.40 -2.12 16.61
#